data_AF-E3MYQ9-F1
#
_entry.id   AF-E3MYQ9-F1
#
_cell.length_a   1.000
_cell.length_b   1.000
_cell.length_c   1.000
_cell.angle_alpha   90.00
_cell.angle_beta   90.00
_cell.angle_gamma   90.00
#
_symmetry.space_group_name_H-M   'P 1'
#
loop_
_entity.id
_entity.type
_entity.pdbx_description
1 polymer ?
#
loop_
_entity_poly.entity_id
_entity_poly.type
_entity_poly.pdbx_seq_one_letter_code
_entity_poly.pdbx_strand_id
1 'polypeptide(L)'
;MPHPFPLFSLPYIPLKQVLDSFGPHGIIILSLCSQRSKNVAVSYRGQSKDVQLKLKCCNGFHLCHDYTNLVDVENVLDLDDIVLPTVPIGKFRAVQYQMDGDCLVTYWYNELTGLTEIGNYAKEIFNRNIDEVSIEGEDMDNYTLEDFLGLPM
;
A
#
# COMPACT_ATOMS: atom_id res chain seq x y z
N MET A 1 -4.40 -16.44 -30.67
CA MET A 1 -3.77 -15.87 -29.46
C MET A 1 -4.69 -14.78 -28.93
N PRO A 2 -5.02 -14.74 -27.63
CA PRO A 2 -5.79 -13.63 -27.08
C PRO A 2 -4.93 -12.35 -27.16
N HIS A 3 -5.52 -11.29 -27.71
CA HIS A 3 -4.89 -9.97 -27.72
C HIS A 3 -4.92 -9.42 -26.30
N PRO A 4 -3.82 -8.86 -25.75
CA PRO A 4 -3.83 -8.25 -24.43
C PRO A 4 -4.91 -7.17 -24.39
N PHE A 5 -5.87 -7.30 -23.46
CA PHE A 5 -6.92 -6.30 -23.30
C PHE A 5 -6.30 -5.02 -22.73
N PRO A 6 -6.29 -3.91 -23.48
CA PRO A 6 -5.62 -2.71 -23.04
C PRO A 6 -6.51 -1.96 -22.03
N LEU A 7 -6.43 -2.36 -20.75
CA LEU A 7 -7.26 -1.83 -19.67
C LEU A 7 -7.32 -0.29 -19.67
N PHE A 8 -6.16 0.37 -19.76
CA PHE A 8 -6.06 1.83 -19.75
C PHE A 8 -6.35 2.52 -21.10
N SER A 9 -6.83 1.77 -22.09
CA SER A 9 -7.37 2.30 -23.34
C SER A 9 -8.90 2.29 -23.36
N LEU A 10 -9.52 1.78 -22.30
CA LEU A 10 -10.97 1.87 -22.14
C LEU A 10 -11.45 3.31 -22.01
N PRO A 11 -12.63 3.64 -22.55
CA PRO A 11 -13.32 4.87 -22.20
C PRO A 11 -13.57 4.95 -20.69
N TYR A 12 -13.72 6.17 -20.18
CA TYR A 12 -13.80 6.43 -18.74
C TYR A 12 -14.87 5.60 -18.02
N ILE A 13 -16.08 5.47 -18.57
CA ILE A 13 -17.19 4.76 -17.91
C ILE A 13 -16.87 3.26 -17.70
N PRO A 14 -16.52 2.48 -18.74
CA PRO A 14 -16.09 1.09 -18.55
C PRO A 14 -14.85 0.96 -17.65
N LEU A 15 -13.86 1.83 -17.79
CA LEU A 15 -12.66 1.80 -16.94
C LEU A 15 -13.05 1.98 -15.47
N LYS A 16 -13.91 2.95 -15.18
CA LYS A 16 -14.41 3.21 -13.83
C LYS A 16 -15.12 1.98 -13.26
N GLN A 17 -15.98 1.32 -14.05
CA GLN A 17 -16.68 0.11 -13.61
C GLN A 17 -15.72 -1.03 -13.24
N VAL A 18 -14.64 -1.21 -14.01
CA VAL A 18 -13.59 -2.19 -13.68
C VAL A 18 -12.85 -1.79 -12.39
N LEU A 19 -12.50 -0.52 -12.25
CA LEU A 19 -11.81 -0.04 -11.04
C LEU A 19 -12.71 -0.11 -9.80
N ASP A 20 -14.02 0.10 -9.95
CA ASP A 20 -15.03 -0.06 -8.90
C ASP A 20 -15.13 -1.51 -8.40
N SER A 21 -14.79 -2.50 -9.23
CA SER A 21 -14.83 -3.92 -8.84
C SER A 21 -13.54 -4.43 -8.19
N PHE A 22 -12.48 -3.62 -8.15
CA PHE A 22 -11.19 -4.05 -7.59
C PHE A 22 -11.15 -4.01 -6.06
N GLY A 23 -11.92 -3.12 -5.44
CA GLY A 23 -11.76 -2.85 -4.01
C GLY A 23 -10.42 -2.14 -3.69
N PRO A 24 -10.20 -1.78 -2.42
CA PRO A 24 -9.04 -0.99 -2.02
C PRO A 24 -7.70 -1.71 -2.27
N HIS A 25 -7.62 -3.02 -2.05
CA HIS A 25 -6.42 -3.82 -2.28
C HIS A 25 -5.99 -3.76 -3.77
N GLY A 26 -6.95 -3.98 -4.67
CA GLY A 26 -6.68 -3.95 -6.11
C GLY A 26 -6.27 -2.58 -6.61
N ILE A 27 -6.78 -1.49 -6.02
CA ILE A 27 -6.34 -0.13 -6.36
C ILE A 27 -4.87 0.12 -5.96
N ILE A 28 -4.46 -0.32 -4.77
CA ILE A 28 -3.05 -0.22 -4.34
C ILE A 28 -2.15 -1.04 -5.26
N ILE A 29 -2.46 -2.32 -5.45
CA ILE A 29 -1.64 -3.23 -6.27
C ILE A 29 -1.52 -2.68 -7.70
N LEU A 30 -2.63 -2.27 -8.31
CA LEU A 30 -2.65 -1.65 -9.64
C LEU A 30 -1.72 -0.44 -9.70
N SER A 31 -1.77 0.44 -8.70
CA SER A 31 -0.97 1.66 -8.67
C SER A 31 0.54 1.39 -8.64
N LEU A 32 0.96 0.25 -8.09
CA LEU A 32 2.37 -0.14 -7.98
C LEU A 32 2.96 -0.72 -9.26
N CYS A 33 2.13 -1.13 -10.24
CA CYS A 33 2.62 -1.79 -11.45
C CYS A 33 3.41 -0.88 -12.41
N SER A 34 3.09 0.41 -12.47
CA SER A 34 3.70 1.36 -13.43
C SER A 34 3.32 2.81 -13.12
N GLN A 35 4.06 3.78 -13.68
CA GLN A 35 3.66 5.19 -13.55
C GLN A 35 2.30 5.48 -14.21
N ARG A 36 1.97 4.82 -15.32
CA ARG A 36 0.68 4.98 -15.99
C ARG A 36 -0.46 4.47 -15.11
N SER A 37 -0.30 3.30 -14.50
CA SER A 37 -1.30 2.72 -13.61
C SER A 37 -1.44 3.51 -12.31
N LYS A 38 -0.33 4.03 -11.76
CA LYS A 38 -0.35 4.99 -10.66
C LYS A 38 -1.20 6.23 -11.00
N ASN A 39 -0.98 6.85 -12.15
CA ASN A 39 -1.74 8.04 -12.56
C ASN A 39 -3.24 7.75 -12.72
N VAL A 40 -3.58 6.58 -13.28
CA VAL A 40 -4.97 6.12 -13.38
C VAL A 40 -5.56 5.90 -11.99
N ALA A 41 -4.85 5.20 -11.12
CA ALA A 41 -5.26 4.97 -9.75
C ALA A 41 -5.49 6.32 -9.04
N VAL A 42 -4.55 7.27 -9.07
CA VAL A 42 -4.67 8.60 -8.47
C VAL A 42 -5.87 9.38 -8.99
N SER A 43 -6.09 9.43 -10.30
CA SER A 43 -7.20 10.20 -10.91
C SER A 43 -8.57 9.57 -10.74
N TYR A 44 -8.65 8.25 -10.59
CA TYR A 44 -9.89 7.52 -10.38
C TYR A 44 -10.63 7.99 -9.11
N ARG A 45 -11.94 8.09 -9.23
CA ARG A 45 -12.89 8.43 -8.16
C ARG A 45 -14.03 7.41 -8.22
N GLY A 46 -14.14 6.59 -7.18
CA GLY A 46 -15.17 5.54 -7.11
C GLY A 46 -15.08 4.74 -5.82
N GLN A 47 -15.93 3.72 -5.71
CA GLN A 47 -16.22 3.04 -4.44
C GLN A 47 -15.00 2.33 -3.85
N SER A 48 -14.08 1.85 -4.68
CA SER A 48 -12.87 1.17 -4.22
C SER A 48 -11.89 2.09 -3.48
N LYS A 49 -12.12 3.40 -3.51
CA LYS A 49 -11.39 4.40 -2.73
C LYS A 49 -12.19 5.01 -1.60
N ASP A 50 -13.47 4.68 -1.48
CA ASP A 50 -14.33 5.21 -0.43
C ASP A 50 -14.20 4.36 0.84
N VAL A 51 -13.02 4.45 1.43
CA VAL A 51 -12.58 3.61 2.55
C VAL A 51 -11.94 4.47 3.63
N GLN A 52 -11.95 3.98 4.86
CA GLN A 52 -11.18 4.56 5.96
C GLN A 52 -9.82 3.86 6.07
N LEU A 53 -8.74 4.61 5.87
CA LEU A 53 -7.39 4.06 5.91
C LEU A 53 -6.85 4.13 7.32
N LYS A 54 -6.29 3.01 7.79
CA LYS A 54 -5.69 2.91 9.13
C LYS A 54 -4.29 2.35 9.04
N LEU A 55 -3.40 2.86 9.89
CA LEU A 55 -2.09 2.30 10.13
C LEU A 55 -2.08 1.64 11.51
N LYS A 56 -1.54 0.43 11.60
CA LYS A 56 -1.49 -0.33 12.85
C LYS A 56 -0.08 -0.86 13.09
N CYS A 57 0.34 -0.84 14.36
CA CYS A 57 1.66 -1.32 14.81
C CYS A 57 1.59 -2.34 15.97
N CYS A 58 0.40 -2.64 16.50
CA CYS A 58 0.24 -3.40 17.74
C CYS A 58 0.45 -4.91 17.60
N ASN A 59 0.36 -5.46 16.39
CA ASN A 59 0.57 -6.89 16.08
C ASN A 59 1.27 -7.02 14.72
N GLY A 60 2.33 -6.22 14.53
CA GLY A 60 2.99 -6.02 13.23
C GLY A 60 2.55 -4.72 12.55
N PHE A 61 3.21 -4.41 11.42
CA PHE A 61 3.07 -3.13 10.73
C PHE A 61 2.19 -3.29 9.49
N HIS A 62 1.03 -2.63 9.48
CA HIS A 62 0.07 -2.82 8.39
C HIS A 62 -0.74 -1.57 8.06
N LEU A 63 -0.99 -1.40 6.77
CA LEU A 63 -2.02 -0.52 6.23
C LEU A 63 -3.29 -1.34 6.01
N CYS A 64 -4.38 -0.94 6.65
CA CYS A 64 -5.65 -1.66 6.56
C CYS A 64 -6.84 -0.73 6.35
N HIS A 65 -7.96 -1.34 5.94
CA HIS A 65 -9.29 -0.76 6.01
C HIS A 65 -10.21 -1.75 6.73
N ASP A 66 -10.95 -1.26 7.72
CA ASP A 66 -11.76 -2.09 8.61
C ASP A 66 -10.95 -3.25 9.23
N TYR A 67 -11.27 -4.48 8.85
CA TYR A 67 -10.62 -5.72 9.29
C TYR A 67 -9.78 -6.37 8.18
N THR A 68 -9.54 -5.66 7.07
CA THR A 68 -8.80 -6.19 5.91
C THR A 68 -7.46 -5.46 5.76
N ASN A 69 -6.37 -6.23 5.81
CA ASN A 69 -5.04 -5.72 5.51
C ASN A 69 -4.93 -5.49 4.00
N LEU A 70 -4.43 -4.32 3.63
CA LEU A 70 -4.17 -3.95 2.25
C LEU A 70 -2.70 -4.15 1.92
N VAL A 71 -1.83 -3.74 2.84
CA VAL A 71 -0.38 -3.90 2.74
C VAL A 71 0.16 -4.25 4.11
N ASP A 72 0.89 -5.36 4.20
CA ASP A 72 1.68 -5.73 5.35
C ASP A 72 3.15 -5.34 5.12
N VAL A 73 3.80 -4.94 6.19
CA VAL A 73 5.17 -4.48 6.22
C VAL A 73 5.94 -5.40 7.15
N GLU A 74 6.83 -6.20 6.57
CA GLU A 74 7.65 -7.19 7.26
C GLU A 74 9.13 -6.84 7.18
N ASN A 75 9.94 -7.44 8.04
CA ASN A 75 11.37 -7.21 8.05
C ASN A 75 12.03 -8.03 6.95
N VAL A 76 13.03 -7.46 6.27
CA VAL A 76 13.84 -8.21 5.28
C VAL A 76 14.59 -9.39 5.92
N LEU A 77 14.82 -9.37 7.24
CA LEU A 77 15.41 -10.49 7.97
C LEU A 77 14.47 -11.70 8.10
N ASP A 78 13.16 -11.49 7.90
CA ASP A 78 12.17 -12.57 7.84
C ASP A 78 12.21 -13.29 6.48
N LEU A 79 12.85 -12.68 5.48
CA LEU A 79 13.29 -13.39 4.29
C LEU A 79 14.53 -14.20 4.66
N ASP A 80 14.38 -15.52 4.60
CA ASP A 80 15.53 -16.44 4.54
C ASP A 80 16.39 -16.14 3.27
N ASP A 81 17.11 -17.12 2.72
CA ASP A 81 17.86 -16.99 1.47
C ASP A 81 16.99 -16.86 0.20
N ILE A 82 15.74 -16.40 0.34
CA ILE A 82 14.77 -16.26 -0.76
C ILE A 82 14.90 -14.87 -1.37
N VAL A 83 15.09 -14.82 -2.70
CA VAL A 83 15.08 -13.57 -3.46
C VAL A 83 13.70 -13.38 -4.10
N LEU A 84 12.97 -12.37 -3.65
CA LEU A 84 11.64 -12.01 -4.14
C LEU A 84 11.71 -10.92 -5.23
N PRO A 85 10.66 -10.81 -6.07
CA PRO A 85 10.57 -9.70 -7.02
C PRO A 85 10.50 -8.35 -6.29
N THR A 86 10.93 -7.29 -6.98
CA THR A 86 10.83 -5.92 -6.45
C THR A 86 9.73 -5.12 -7.12
N VAL A 87 9.21 -4.13 -6.40
CA VAL A 87 8.15 -3.24 -6.89
C VAL A 87 8.70 -2.38 -8.04
N PRO A 88 8.08 -2.34 -9.23
CA PRO A 88 8.72 -1.77 -10.43
C PRO A 88 8.69 -0.22 -10.51
N ILE A 89 8.15 0.48 -9.51
CA ILE A 89 7.82 1.91 -9.61
C ILE A 89 8.58 2.79 -8.59
N GLY A 90 9.09 3.92 -9.09
CA GLY A 90 9.55 5.04 -8.28
C GLY A 90 10.57 4.66 -7.21
N LYS A 91 10.35 5.17 -5.99
CA LYS A 91 11.22 4.95 -4.82
C LYS A 91 11.18 3.51 -4.28
N PHE A 92 10.18 2.71 -4.68
CA PHE A 92 10.00 1.34 -4.20
C PHE A 92 10.77 0.30 -5.03
N ARG A 93 11.60 0.70 -5.99
CA ARG A 93 12.34 -0.22 -6.89
C ARG A 93 13.25 -1.24 -6.22
N ALA A 94 13.66 -0.97 -4.98
CA ALA A 94 14.46 -1.88 -4.17
C ALA A 94 13.63 -2.67 -3.13
N VAL A 95 12.33 -2.39 -3.02
CA VAL A 95 11.45 -3.05 -2.05
C VAL A 95 10.98 -4.37 -2.62
N GLN A 96 11.35 -5.45 -1.94
CA GLN A 96 10.91 -6.80 -2.23
C GLN A 96 9.45 -6.98 -1.78
N TYR A 97 8.71 -7.81 -2.49
CA TYR A 97 7.31 -8.08 -2.14
C TYR A 97 6.87 -9.50 -2.48
N GLN A 98 5.82 -9.94 -1.81
CA GLN A 98 5.02 -11.10 -2.19
C GLN A 98 3.54 -10.83 -1.99
N MET A 99 2.70 -11.73 -2.49
CA MET A 99 1.27 -11.72 -2.21
C MET A 99 0.96 -12.81 -1.18
N ASP A 100 0.25 -12.44 -0.12
CA ASP A 100 -0.40 -13.38 0.79
C ASP A 100 -1.92 -13.22 0.65
N GLY A 101 -2.54 -14.12 -0.13
CA GLY A 101 -3.92 -13.94 -0.58
C GLY A 101 -4.09 -12.63 -1.35
N ASP A 102 -4.98 -11.76 -0.84
CA ASP A 102 -5.25 -10.42 -1.40
C ASP A 102 -4.39 -9.32 -0.75
N CYS A 103 -3.58 -9.66 0.26
CA CYS A 103 -2.69 -8.74 0.95
C CYS A 103 -1.34 -8.66 0.22
N LEU A 104 -0.85 -7.43 0.02
CA LEU A 104 0.50 -7.20 -0.47
C LEU A 104 1.47 -7.16 0.72
N VAL A 105 2.39 -8.10 0.80
CA VAL A 105 3.45 -8.09 1.82
C VAL A 105 4.70 -7.44 1.23
N THR A 106 5.23 -6.43 1.91
CA THR A 106 6.43 -5.70 1.50
C THR A 106 7.53 -5.80 2.53
N TYR A 107 8.77 -5.96 2.08
CA TYR A 107 9.92 -6.24 2.96
C TYR A 107 10.85 -5.05 3.08
N TRP A 108 11.17 -4.70 4.31
CA TRP A 108 11.91 -3.48 4.65
C TRP A 108 13.01 -3.75 5.68
N TYR A 109 14.12 -3.01 5.59
CA TYR A 109 15.15 -3.04 6.65
C TYR A 109 14.65 -2.45 7.98
N ASN A 110 13.72 -1.49 7.91
CA ASN A 110 13.07 -0.89 9.05
C ASN A 110 11.56 -0.80 8.75
N GLU A 111 10.77 -1.56 9.50
CA GLU A 111 9.33 -1.70 9.26
C GLU A 111 8.57 -0.39 9.51
N LEU A 112 8.99 0.42 10.49
CA LEU A 112 8.38 1.72 10.74
C LEU A 112 8.56 2.68 9.55
N THR A 113 9.75 2.68 8.96
CA THR A 113 10.04 3.41 7.72
C THR A 113 9.18 2.89 6.57
N GLY A 114 9.08 1.57 6.44
CA GLY A 114 8.20 0.93 5.45
C GLY A 114 6.75 1.35 5.60
N LEU A 115 6.22 1.28 6.82
CA LEU A 115 4.83 1.65 7.13
C LEU A 115 4.56 3.13 6.83
N THR A 116 5.51 4.01 7.17
CA THR A 116 5.43 5.44 6.89
C THR A 116 5.40 5.72 5.39
N GLU A 117 6.28 5.05 4.63
CA GLU A 117 6.38 5.20 3.18
C GLU A 117 5.14 4.66 2.45
N ILE A 118 4.61 3.52 2.90
CA ILE A 118 3.35 2.93 2.43
C ILE A 118 2.16 3.81 2.79
N GLY A 119 2.09 4.33 4.02
CA GLY A 119 1.03 5.26 4.45
C GLY A 119 1.01 6.54 3.61
N ASN A 120 2.17 7.14 3.37
CA ASN A 120 2.30 8.31 2.50
C ASN A 120 1.88 8.01 1.05
N TYR A 121 2.24 6.84 0.55
CA TYR A 121 1.80 6.39 -0.78
C TYR A 121 0.29 6.19 -0.84
N ALA A 122 -0.30 5.54 0.16
CA ALA A 122 -1.74 5.33 0.24
C ALA A 122 -2.50 6.67 0.29
N LYS A 123 -2.02 7.67 1.03
CA LYS A 123 -2.61 9.02 1.03
C LYS A 123 -2.68 9.62 -0.37
N GLU A 124 -1.61 9.49 -1.15
CA GLU A 124 -1.56 9.95 -2.54
C GLU A 124 -2.55 9.17 -3.42
N ILE A 125 -2.53 7.84 -3.35
CA ILE A 125 -3.37 6.97 -4.19
C ILE A 125 -4.84 7.21 -3.89
N PHE A 126 -5.26 7.16 -2.63
CA PHE A 126 -6.66 7.31 -2.24
C PHE A 126 -7.13 8.77 -2.24
N ASN A 127 -6.22 9.74 -2.30
CA ASN A 127 -6.51 11.17 -2.11
C ASN A 127 -7.26 11.41 -0.78
N ARG A 128 -6.81 10.72 0.27
CA ARG A 128 -7.38 10.76 1.62
C ARG A 128 -6.25 10.81 2.65
N ASN A 129 -6.58 11.26 3.86
CA ASN A 129 -5.66 11.12 4.98
C ASN A 129 -5.73 9.71 5.57
N ILE A 130 -4.78 9.39 6.43
CA ILE A 130 -4.92 8.25 7.34
C ILE A 130 -5.89 8.67 8.43
N ASP A 131 -6.96 7.89 8.61
CA ASP A 131 -8.05 8.18 9.54
C ASP A 131 -7.68 7.78 10.98
N GLU A 132 -6.88 6.73 11.12
CA GLU A 132 -6.51 6.18 12.43
C GLU A 132 -5.08 5.63 12.40
N VAL A 133 -4.33 5.88 13.48
CA VAL A 133 -3.02 5.26 13.72
C VAL A 133 -3.09 4.60 15.09
N SER A 134 -3.05 3.27 15.12
CA SER A 134 -3.07 2.52 16.37
C SER A 134 -1.68 2.00 16.69
N ILE A 135 -1.11 2.55 17.76
CA ILE A 135 0.19 2.19 18.30
C ILE A 135 -0.08 1.65 19.70
N GLU A 136 0.02 0.35 19.89
CA GLU A 136 0.04 -0.24 21.24
C GLU A 136 1.34 -1.04 21.36
N GLY A 137 2.06 -0.84 22.46
CA GLY A 137 3.25 -1.62 22.77
C GLY A 137 3.73 -1.37 24.19
N GLU A 138 3.87 -2.45 24.96
CA GLU A 138 4.79 -2.54 26.10
C GLU A 138 6.27 -2.59 25.63
N ASP A 139 6.53 -2.69 24.31
CA ASP A 139 7.88 -2.72 23.69
C ASP A 139 8.27 -1.40 22.96
N MET A 140 7.52 -0.32 23.19
CA MET A 140 7.68 0.96 22.48
C MET A 140 8.52 2.01 23.25
N ASP A 141 9.49 1.61 24.07
CA ASP A 141 10.41 2.57 24.71
C ASP A 141 11.31 3.32 23.69
N ASN A 142 11.28 2.97 22.41
CA ASN A 142 12.20 3.47 21.38
C ASN A 142 11.58 4.22 20.19
N TYR A 143 10.26 4.38 20.09
CA TYR A 143 9.64 5.07 18.96
C TYR A 143 8.60 6.07 19.46
N THR A 144 8.75 7.35 19.12
CA THR A 144 7.82 8.40 19.55
C THR A 144 6.79 8.71 18.46
N LEU A 145 5.65 9.29 18.86
CA LEU A 145 4.65 9.84 17.95
C LEU A 145 5.23 10.89 16.97
N GLU A 146 6.36 11.50 17.32
CA GLU A 146 7.08 12.45 16.50
C GLU A 146 7.72 11.79 15.26
N ASP A 147 8.22 10.56 15.41
CA ASP A 147 8.75 9.74 14.31
C ASP A 147 7.69 9.44 13.25
N PHE A 148 6.43 9.29 13.66
CA PHE A 148 5.30 9.01 12.78
C PHE A 148 4.76 10.26 12.04
N LEU A 149 4.91 11.44 12.64
CA LEU A 149 4.33 12.69 12.11
C LEU A 149 5.34 13.57 11.39
N GLY A 150 6.64 13.22 11.43
CA GLY A 150 7.70 14.01 10.81
C GLY A 150 7.81 15.42 11.41
N LEU A 151 7.47 15.57 12.70
CA LEU A 151 7.62 16.84 13.42
C LEU A 151 9.09 17.00 13.82
N PRO A 152 9.71 18.19 13.64
CA PRO A 152 11.09 18.39 14.05
C PRO A 152 11.20 18.42 15.59
N MET A 153 12.26 17.79 16.12
CA MET A 153 12.68 17.89 17.52
C MET A 153 12.95 19.34 17.96
#